data_AF-A0A7V5PH13-F1
#
_entry.id   AF-A0A7V5PH13-F1
#
_cell.length_a   1.000
_cell.length_b   1.000
_cell.length_c   1.000
_cell.angle_alpha   90.00
_cell.angle_beta   90.00
_cell.angle_gamma   90.00
#
_symmetry.space_group_name_H-M   'P 1'
#
loop_
_entity.id
_entity.type
_entity.pdbx_description
1 polymer ?
#
loop_
_entity_poly.entity_id
_entity_poly.type
_entity_poly.pdbx_seq_one_letter_code
_entity_poly.pdbx_strand_id
1 'polypeptide(L)'
;DRHLRGLRSWTVTPDSGRVVENLSAARAWYDAGTDEWVLEQVVESRWQDDRVVVSRHARQRLPNLLDPQLFRVLSLKPEYMSVRDLSRYARYLRDNHLDDSRYRLAFWTRFTTPLSSLVMLMVAMPFVFSSRRSGGFGQQLFVGIVIGVVFFLLNRMLNHVGLVYHLPPLLAATLPLLMFATLAVWGLRRIR
;
A
#
# COMPACT_ATOMS: atom_id res chain seq x y z
N ASP A 1 0.37 5.32 -20.89
CA ASP A 1 -0.08 6.49 -21.66
C ASP A 1 -0.30 7.69 -20.76
N ARG A 2 0.25 8.86 -21.14
CA ARG A 2 0.15 10.12 -20.38
C ARG A 2 -1.07 10.96 -20.78
N HIS A 3 -2.17 10.29 -21.11
CA HIS A 3 -3.42 10.90 -21.55
C HIS A 3 -4.51 10.62 -20.54
N LEU A 4 -5.23 11.67 -20.17
CA LEU A 4 -6.39 11.63 -19.28
C LEU A 4 -7.61 12.08 -20.04
N ARG A 5 -8.73 11.40 -19.82
CA ARG A 5 -10.03 11.77 -20.36
C ARG A 5 -10.98 12.02 -19.19
N GLY A 6 -11.75 13.10 -19.25
CA GLY A 6 -12.72 13.45 -18.21
C GLY A 6 -12.08 13.81 -16.87
N LEU A 7 -11.03 14.63 -16.88
CA LEU A 7 -10.38 15.10 -15.67
C LEU A 7 -11.30 16.07 -14.93
N ARG A 8 -11.50 15.86 -13.63
CA ARG A 8 -12.23 16.77 -12.75
C ARG A 8 -11.45 16.96 -11.45
N SER A 9 -11.17 18.21 -11.09
CA SER A 9 -10.48 18.56 -9.84
C SER A 9 -11.33 19.57 -9.06
N TRP A 10 -11.36 19.39 -7.74
CA TRP A 10 -12.02 20.28 -6.80
C TRP A 10 -11.00 20.85 -5.83
N THR A 11 -10.95 22.18 -5.71
CA THR A 11 -10.13 22.86 -4.71
C THR A 11 -11.03 23.25 -3.54
N VAL A 12 -10.69 22.77 -2.34
CA VAL A 12 -11.46 22.99 -1.10
C VAL A 12 -10.62 23.83 -0.14
N THR A 13 -11.22 24.85 0.47
CA THR A 13 -10.53 25.66 1.49
C THR A 13 -10.28 24.83 2.75
N PRO A 14 -9.05 24.82 3.30
CA PRO A 14 -8.69 24.03 4.49
C PRO A 14 -9.58 24.28 5.71
N ASP A 15 -10.09 25.51 5.88
CA ASP A 15 -10.75 25.93 7.12
C ASP A 15 -12.26 25.65 7.18
N SER A 16 -12.95 25.51 6.05
CA SER A 16 -14.43 25.45 6.01
C SER A 16 -15.03 24.27 5.24
N GLY A 17 -14.20 23.48 4.54
CA GLY A 17 -14.70 22.38 3.70
C GLY A 17 -15.57 22.82 2.52
N ARG A 18 -15.65 24.12 2.23
CA ARG A 18 -16.39 24.66 1.08
C ARG A 18 -15.56 24.49 -0.19
N VAL A 19 -16.21 24.01 -1.24
CA VAL A 19 -15.63 23.93 -2.59
C VAL A 19 -15.57 25.35 -3.14
N VAL A 20 -14.36 25.84 -3.42
CA VAL A 20 -14.14 27.19 -3.95
C VAL A 20 -14.00 27.17 -5.47
N GLU A 21 -13.45 26.09 -6.02
CA GLU A 21 -13.15 25.98 -7.43
C GLU A 21 -13.37 24.55 -7.93
N ASN A 22 -14.03 24.45 -9.09
CA ASN A 22 -14.19 23.21 -9.83
C ASN A 22 -13.60 23.40 -11.23
N LEU A 23 -12.66 22.54 -11.60
CA LEU A 23 -12.07 22.51 -12.93
C LEU A 23 -12.39 21.17 -13.58
N SER A 24 -13.00 21.22 -14.75
CA SER A 24 -13.35 20.05 -15.56
C SER A 24 -12.72 20.16 -16.94
N ALA A 25 -12.04 19.12 -17.41
CA ALA A 25 -11.44 19.08 -18.74
C ALA A 25 -11.79 17.78 -19.48
N ALA A 26 -12.13 17.88 -20.76
CA ALA A 26 -12.48 16.72 -21.57
C ALA A 26 -11.26 15.82 -21.83
N ARG A 27 -10.11 16.44 -22.09
CA ARG A 27 -8.82 15.75 -22.28
C ARG A 27 -7.71 16.52 -21.58
N ALA A 28 -6.76 15.80 -21.01
CA ALA A 28 -5.51 16.37 -20.52
C ALA A 28 -4.34 15.47 -20.92
N TRP A 29 -3.22 16.06 -21.29
CA TRP A 29 -1.96 15.34 -21.49
C TRP A 29 -0.79 16.15 -20.98
N TYR A 30 0.25 15.44 -20.57
CA TYR A 30 1.47 16.06 -20.08
C TYR A 30 2.48 16.22 -21.21
N ASP A 31 2.91 17.46 -21.46
CA ASP A 31 3.91 17.80 -22.46
C ASP A 31 5.30 17.85 -21.81
N ALA A 32 6.12 16.84 -22.10
CA ALA A 32 7.45 16.71 -21.53
C ALA A 32 8.45 17.77 -22.03
N GLY A 33 8.15 18.48 -23.12
CA GLY A 33 9.00 19.54 -23.65
C GLY A 33 8.85 20.87 -22.90
N THR A 34 7.68 21.11 -22.31
CA THR A 34 7.37 22.37 -21.59
C THR A 34 7.16 22.18 -20.10
N ASP A 35 7.18 20.93 -19.60
CA ASP A 35 6.91 20.57 -18.21
C ASP A 35 5.51 21.03 -17.73
N GLU A 36 4.56 21.11 -18.66
CA GLU A 36 3.21 21.62 -18.40
C GLU A 36 2.14 20.58 -18.77
N TRP A 37 1.04 20.60 -18.02
CA TRP A 37 -0.18 19.91 -18.41
C TRP A 37 -0.92 20.76 -19.42
N VAL A 38 -1.26 20.15 -20.55
CA VAL A 38 -2.12 20.75 -21.56
C VAL A 38 -3.51 20.14 -21.41
N LEU A 39 -4.48 20.99 -21.08
CA LEU A 39 -5.87 20.63 -20.94
C LEU A 39 -6.66 21.17 -22.13
N GLU A 40 -7.59 20.36 -22.65
CA GLU A 40 -8.52 20.71 -23.74
C GLU A 40 -9.96 20.70 -23.24
N GLN A 41 -10.73 21.68 -23.73
CA GLN A 41 -12.12 21.93 -23.35
C GLN A 41 -12.28 22.04 -21.82
N VAL A 42 -11.61 23.05 -21.26
CA VAL A 42 -11.64 23.31 -19.82
C VAL A 42 -12.84 24.16 -19.47
N VAL A 43 -13.59 23.72 -18.47
CA VAL A 43 -14.67 24.45 -17.82
C VAL A 43 -14.23 24.68 -16.37
N GLU A 44 -13.94 25.92 -16.04
CA GLU A 44 -13.56 26.35 -14.70
C GLU A 44 -14.77 27.06 -14.08
N SER A 45 -15.17 26.66 -12.88
CA SER A 45 -16.25 27.26 -12.12
C SER A 45 -15.70 27.71 -10.77
N ARG A 46 -15.55 29.02 -10.59
CA ARG A 46 -15.15 29.63 -9.33
C ARG A 46 -16.36 30.21 -8.61
N TRP A 47 -16.46 29.89 -7.32
CA TRP A 47 -17.46 30.47 -6.43
C TRP A 47 -16.86 31.71 -5.78
N GLN A 48 -17.38 32.89 -6.12
CA GLN A 48 -16.93 34.18 -5.57
C GLN A 48 -18.09 34.84 -4.83
N ASP A 49 -17.97 34.93 -3.50
CA ASP A 49 -18.88 35.51 -2.50
C ASP A 49 -20.37 35.14 -2.60
N ASP A 50 -21.03 35.42 -3.73
CA ASP A 50 -22.46 35.15 -3.99
C ASP A 50 -22.78 34.82 -5.48
N ARG A 51 -21.77 34.56 -6.33
CA ARG A 51 -21.94 34.23 -7.76
C ARG A 51 -21.00 33.13 -8.22
N VAL A 52 -21.47 32.31 -9.16
CA VAL A 52 -20.65 31.32 -9.86
C VAL A 52 -20.15 31.95 -11.15
N VAL A 53 -18.83 32.13 -11.27
CA VAL A 53 -18.18 32.55 -12.51
C VAL A 53 -17.71 31.32 -13.24
N VAL A 54 -18.31 31.05 -14.40
CA VAL A 54 -17.94 29.93 -15.28
C VAL A 54 -17.09 30.45 -16.44
N SER A 55 -15.82 30.07 -16.47
CA SER A 55 -14.91 30.35 -17.56
C SER A 55 -14.75 29.10 -18.43
N ARG A 56 -14.87 29.27 -19.75
CA ARG A 56 -14.66 28.18 -20.72
C ARG A 56 -13.42 28.50 -21.55
N HIS A 57 -12.44 27.61 -21.49
CA HIS A 57 -11.21 27.72 -22.27
C HIS A 57 -11.11 26.55 -23.24
N ALA A 58 -10.86 26.83 -24.51
CA ALA A 58 -10.63 25.78 -25.50
C ALA A 58 -9.37 24.96 -25.16
N ARG A 59 -8.33 25.65 -24.66
CA ARG A 59 -7.07 25.06 -24.23
C ARG A 59 -6.49 25.87 -23.08
N GLN A 60 -6.01 25.19 -22.05
CA GLN A 60 -5.34 25.82 -20.90
C GLN A 60 -4.08 25.02 -20.57
N ARG A 61 -2.99 25.72 -20.26
CA ARG A 61 -1.75 25.10 -19.78
C ARG A 61 -1.63 25.31 -18.29
N LEU A 62 -1.43 24.24 -17.53
CA LEU A 62 -1.21 24.30 -16.09
C LEU A 62 0.14 23.67 -15.74
N PRO A 63 1.07 24.43 -15.14
CA PRO A 63 2.37 23.91 -14.76
C PRO A 63 2.32 22.96 -13.55
N ASN A 64 1.25 22.97 -12.74
CA ASN A 64 1.24 22.21 -11.48
C ASN A 64 -0.10 21.52 -11.18
N LEU A 65 -0.70 20.87 -12.18
CA LEU A 65 -2.00 20.19 -12.02
C LEU A 65 -1.86 18.90 -11.19
N LEU A 66 -0.95 18.00 -11.57
CA LEU A 66 -0.69 16.70 -10.93
C LEU A 66 0.74 16.24 -11.27
N ASP A 67 1.48 15.66 -10.32
CA ASP A 67 2.76 15.01 -10.65
C ASP A 67 2.50 13.80 -11.57
N PRO A 68 3.07 13.74 -12.79
CA PRO A 68 2.89 12.63 -13.73
C PRO A 68 3.28 11.26 -13.16
N GLN A 69 4.11 11.22 -12.11
CA GLN A 69 4.49 9.99 -11.42
C GLN A 69 3.33 9.39 -10.61
N LEU A 70 2.30 10.17 -10.24
CA LEU A 70 1.11 9.70 -9.51
C LEU A 70 0.28 8.71 -10.33
N PHE A 71 0.20 8.87 -11.66
CA PHE A 71 -0.51 7.94 -12.55
C PHE A 71 0.10 6.53 -12.58
N ARG A 72 1.41 6.44 -12.31
CA ARG A 72 2.11 5.17 -12.23
C ARG A 72 1.84 4.44 -10.91
N VAL A 73 1.38 5.18 -9.89
CA VAL A 73 1.27 4.74 -8.50
C VAL A 73 -0.18 4.45 -8.11
N LEU A 74 -1.15 5.20 -8.64
CA LEU A 74 -2.58 5.05 -8.31
C LEU A 74 -3.23 3.75 -8.80
N SER A 75 -2.62 3.05 -9.78
CA SER A 75 -3.15 1.77 -10.29
C SER A 75 -2.49 0.52 -9.68
N LEU A 76 -1.52 0.66 -8.78
CA LEU A 76 -0.83 -0.49 -8.18
C LEU A 76 -1.03 -0.47 -6.67
N LYS A 77 -1.57 -1.56 -6.10
CA LYS A 77 -1.57 -1.74 -4.64
C LYS A 77 -0.13 -1.59 -4.12
N PRO A 78 0.08 -1.01 -2.92
CA PRO A 78 1.42 -0.84 -2.32
C PRO A 78 2.25 -2.13 -2.35
N GLU A 79 1.57 -3.27 -2.28
CA GLU A 79 2.06 -4.65 -2.38
C GLU A 79 2.90 -4.94 -3.65
N TYR A 80 2.65 -4.23 -4.75
CA TYR A 80 3.29 -4.46 -6.05
C TYR A 80 4.33 -3.40 -6.45
N MET A 81 4.50 -2.33 -5.66
CA MET A 81 5.47 -1.26 -5.94
C MET A 81 6.89 -1.72 -5.67
N SER A 82 7.94 -1.13 -6.25
CA SER A 82 9.32 -1.45 -5.84
C SER A 82 9.63 -0.83 -4.47
N VAL A 83 10.62 -1.37 -3.73
CA VAL A 83 11.03 -0.85 -2.41
C VAL A 83 11.46 0.63 -2.48
N ARG A 84 12.08 1.03 -3.61
CA ARG A 84 12.49 2.42 -3.86
C ARG A 84 11.28 3.33 -4.01
N ASP A 85 10.30 2.93 -4.82
CA ASP A 85 9.06 3.69 -5.05
C ASP A 85 8.25 3.84 -3.75
N LEU A 86 8.20 2.78 -2.95
CA LEU A 86 7.55 2.74 -1.64
C LEU A 86 8.11 3.79 -0.66
N SER A 87 9.44 3.92 -0.60
CA SER A 87 10.11 4.90 0.28
C SER A 87 10.00 6.35 -0.21
N ARG A 88 9.91 6.57 -1.53
CA ARG A 88 9.67 7.90 -2.10
C ARG A 88 8.23 8.33 -1.84
N TYR A 89 7.27 7.43 -2.02
CA TYR A 89 5.85 7.74 -1.82
C TYR A 89 5.47 7.92 -0.35
N ALA A 90 6.05 7.11 0.55
CA ALA A 90 5.87 7.29 1.99
C ALA A 90 6.40 8.66 2.47
N ARG A 91 7.51 9.15 1.90
CA ARG A 91 8.01 10.52 2.18
C ARG A 91 7.06 11.58 1.66
N TYR A 92 6.58 11.44 0.43
CA TYR A 92 5.61 12.36 -0.14
C TYR A 92 4.30 12.45 0.67
N LEU A 93 3.73 11.31 1.09
CA LEU A 93 2.55 11.29 1.97
C LEU A 93 2.83 12.00 3.29
N ARG A 94 4.01 11.78 3.88
CA ARG A 94 4.44 12.43 5.13
C ARG A 94 4.60 13.93 4.98
N ASP A 95 5.19 14.38 3.88
CA ASP A 95 5.38 15.81 3.55
C ASP A 95 4.03 16.51 3.29
N ASN A 96 2.99 15.75 2.93
CA ASN A 96 1.62 16.23 2.73
C ASN A 96 0.68 15.91 3.91
N HIS A 97 1.21 15.51 5.08
CA HIS A 97 0.44 15.17 6.29
C HIS A 97 -0.64 14.08 6.10
N LEU A 98 -0.45 13.18 5.14
CA LEU A 98 -1.33 12.05 4.85
C LEU A 98 -0.82 10.76 5.51
N ASP A 99 -1.71 9.80 5.77
CA ASP A 99 -1.36 8.54 6.44
C ASP A 99 -0.43 7.64 5.58
N ASP A 100 0.84 7.55 5.99
CA ASP A 100 1.88 6.73 5.34
C ASP A 100 2.02 5.32 5.96
N SER A 101 1.16 4.94 6.92
CA SER A 101 1.29 3.71 7.70
C SER A 101 1.20 2.44 6.84
N ARG A 102 0.31 2.42 5.84
CA ARG A 102 0.14 1.28 4.92
C ARG A 102 1.36 1.05 4.03
N TYR A 103 2.06 2.12 3.67
CA TYR A 103 3.28 2.06 2.86
C TYR A 103 4.48 1.63 3.72
N ARG A 104 4.64 2.21 4.92
CA ARG A 104 5.67 1.75 5.85
C ARG A 104 5.52 0.27 6.21
N LEU A 105 4.28 -0.20 6.38
CA LEU A 105 4.00 -1.62 6.62
C LEU A 105 4.51 -2.49 5.46
N ALA A 106 4.15 -2.16 4.22
CA ALA A 106 4.58 -2.91 3.05
C ALA A 106 6.12 -2.94 2.87
N PHE A 107 6.82 -1.86 3.27
CA PHE A 107 8.28 -1.83 3.30
C PHE A 107 8.84 -2.88 4.28
N TRP A 108 8.34 -2.90 5.53
CA TRP A 108 8.77 -3.85 6.55
C TRP A 108 8.37 -5.29 6.23
N THR A 109 7.17 -5.51 5.68
CA THR A 109 6.74 -6.84 5.23
C THR A 109 7.72 -7.40 4.23
N ARG A 110 8.28 -6.60 3.30
CA ARG A 110 9.26 -7.05 2.30
C ARG A 110 10.51 -7.68 2.90
N PHE A 111 10.99 -7.12 4.01
CA PHE A 111 12.15 -7.63 4.74
C PHE A 111 11.78 -8.86 5.58
N THR A 112 10.54 -8.88 6.07
CA THR A 112 10.01 -9.96 6.91
C THR A 112 9.60 -11.19 6.09
N THR A 113 9.30 -11.05 4.80
CA THR A 113 8.93 -12.16 3.91
C THR A 113 10.01 -13.26 3.82
N PRO A 114 11.27 -12.98 3.47
CA PRO A 114 12.31 -14.03 3.43
C PRO A 114 12.57 -14.63 4.81
N LEU A 115 12.46 -13.82 5.86
CA LEU A 115 12.63 -14.29 7.24
C LEU A 115 11.47 -15.20 7.69
N SER A 116 10.26 -14.93 7.20
CA SER A 116 9.08 -15.77 7.45
C SER A 116 9.26 -17.17 6.84
N SER A 117 9.83 -17.27 5.64
CA SER A 117 10.16 -18.56 5.04
C SER A 117 11.18 -19.35 5.87
N LEU A 118 12.17 -18.68 6.45
CA LEU A 118 13.16 -19.31 7.34
C LEU A 118 12.52 -19.85 8.63
N VAL A 119 11.64 -19.05 9.25
CA VAL A 119 10.88 -19.47 10.44
C VAL A 119 9.97 -20.64 10.10
N MET A 120 9.32 -20.63 8.93
CA MET A 120 8.47 -21.74 8.48
C MET A 120 9.27 -23.05 8.31
N LEU A 121 10.49 -22.96 7.77
CA LEU A 121 11.45 -24.06 7.71
C LEU A 121 11.81 -24.59 9.11
N MET A 122 12.09 -23.69 10.07
CA MET A 122 12.36 -24.06 11.46
C MET A 122 11.16 -24.71 12.15
N VAL A 123 9.94 -24.23 11.88
CA VAL A 123 8.70 -24.84 12.37
C VAL A 123 8.55 -26.26 11.82
N ALA A 124 8.91 -26.50 10.55
CA ALA A 124 8.78 -27.82 9.93
C ALA A 124 9.78 -28.86 10.45
N MET A 125 11.01 -28.46 10.82
CA MET A 125 12.06 -29.36 11.31
C MET A 125 11.62 -30.33 12.42
N PRO A 126 11.05 -29.88 13.57
CA PRO A 126 10.64 -30.79 14.64
C PRO A 126 9.64 -31.84 14.17
N PHE A 127 8.73 -31.50 13.26
CA PHE A 127 7.75 -32.46 12.72
C PHE A 127 8.39 -33.50 11.79
N VAL A 128 9.39 -33.11 11.01
CA VAL A 128 10.17 -34.02 10.15
C VAL A 128 10.93 -35.04 11.00
N PHE A 129 11.55 -34.60 12.10
CA PHE A 129 12.42 -35.46 12.91
C PHE A 129 11.71 -36.26 14.00
N SER A 130 10.53 -35.81 14.47
CA SER A 130 9.78 -36.45 15.58
C SER A 130 9.12 -37.78 15.19
N SER A 131 8.72 -37.97 13.93
CA SER A 131 7.91 -39.13 13.52
C SER A 131 8.71 -40.34 13.03
N ARG A 132 9.73 -40.79 13.79
CA ARG A 132 10.40 -42.07 13.48
C ARG A 132 9.59 -43.32 13.87
N ARG A 133 8.38 -43.19 14.47
CA ARG A 133 7.70 -44.36 15.05
C ARG A 133 6.20 -44.57 14.76
N SER A 134 5.45 -43.67 14.12
CA SER A 134 4.02 -43.98 13.85
C SER A 134 3.27 -43.13 12.79
N GLY A 135 3.80 -41.99 12.33
CA GLY A 135 3.12 -41.16 11.32
C GLY A 135 3.64 -41.40 9.91
N GLY A 136 2.75 -41.71 8.96
CA GLY A 136 3.09 -41.79 7.54
C GLY A 136 3.30 -40.41 6.90
N PHE A 137 3.99 -40.36 5.77
CA PHE A 137 4.31 -39.12 5.02
C PHE A 137 3.09 -38.20 4.80
N GLY A 138 1.90 -38.76 4.57
CA GLY A 138 0.66 -38.01 4.38
C GLY A 138 0.25 -37.17 5.60
N GLN A 139 0.44 -37.68 6.82
CA GLN A 139 0.14 -36.95 8.05
C GLN A 139 1.06 -35.74 8.21
N GLN A 140 2.34 -35.89 7.87
CA GLN A 140 3.32 -34.81 7.91
C GLN A 140 2.98 -33.69 6.92
N LEU A 141 2.60 -34.07 5.70
CA LEU A 141 2.17 -33.11 4.68
C LEU A 141 0.91 -32.35 5.14
N PHE A 142 -0.08 -33.07 5.68
CA PHE A 142 -1.32 -32.45 6.18
C PHE A 142 -1.05 -31.45 7.31
N VAL A 143 -0.27 -31.83 8.32
CA VAL A 143 0.09 -30.94 9.44
C VAL A 143 0.87 -29.72 8.95
N GLY A 144 1.82 -29.90 8.03
CA GLY A 144 2.57 -28.79 7.42
C GLY A 144 1.67 -27.79 6.68
N ILE A 145 0.71 -28.28 5.90
CA ILE A 145 -0.26 -27.44 5.19
C ILE A 145 -1.14 -26.68 6.18
N VAL A 146 -1.68 -27.35 7.19
CA VAL A 146 -2.54 -26.71 8.21
C VAL A 146 -1.80 -25.61 8.94
N ILE A 147 -0.57 -25.88 9.40
CA ILE A 147 0.27 -24.86 10.06
C ILE A 147 0.56 -23.69 9.13
N GLY A 148 0.84 -23.97 7.85
CA GLY A 148 1.11 -22.92 6.86
C GLY A 148 -0.10 -22.04 6.58
N VAL A 149 -1.29 -22.62 6.49
CA VAL A 149 -2.55 -21.88 6.33
C VAL A 149 -2.82 -21.03 7.57
N VAL A 150 -2.66 -21.59 8.77
CA VAL A 150 -2.83 -20.86 10.03
C VAL A 150 -1.85 -19.69 10.11
N PHE A 151 -0.57 -19.90 9.77
CA PHE A 151 0.42 -18.82 9.68
C PHE A 151 -0.01 -17.72 8.72
N PHE A 152 -0.40 -18.09 7.50
CA PHE A 152 -0.83 -17.13 6.49
C PHE A 152 -2.03 -16.30 6.97
N LEU A 153 -3.02 -16.95 7.57
CA LEU A 153 -4.22 -16.29 8.08
C LEU A 153 -3.90 -15.33 9.23
N LEU A 154 -3.09 -15.77 10.20
CA LEU A 154 -2.68 -14.93 11.32
C LEU A 154 -1.83 -13.75 10.84
N ASN A 155 -0.86 -13.99 9.96
CA ASN A 155 -0.01 -12.93 9.44
C ASN A 155 -0.85 -11.83 8.76
N ARG A 156 -1.85 -12.22 7.97
CA ARG A 156 -2.76 -11.27 7.31
C ARG A 156 -3.68 -10.54 8.29
N MET A 157 -4.23 -11.25 9.28
CA MET A 157 -5.06 -10.66 10.34
C MET A 157 -4.27 -9.64 11.16
N LEU A 158 -3.10 -10.02 11.67
CA LEU A 158 -2.28 -9.15 12.50
C LEU A 158 -1.76 -7.91 11.74
N ASN A 159 -1.41 -8.05 10.46
CA ASN A 159 -1.03 -6.88 9.65
C ASN A 159 -2.21 -5.91 9.46
N HIS A 160 -3.43 -6.44 9.23
CA HIS A 160 -4.61 -5.60 9.03
C HIS A 160 -5.03 -4.92 10.33
N VAL A 161 -5.07 -5.67 11.44
CA VAL A 161 -5.32 -5.14 12.79
C VAL A 161 -4.25 -4.12 13.17
N GLY A 162 -2.98 -4.40 12.89
CA GLY A 162 -1.87 -3.48 13.13
C GLY A 162 -2.06 -2.14 12.43
N LEU A 163 -2.58 -2.16 11.20
CA LEU A 163 -2.89 -0.95 10.45
C LEU A 163 -4.06 -0.17 11.07
N VAL A 164 -5.14 -0.86 11.46
CA VAL A 164 -6.35 -0.24 12.05
C VAL A 164 -6.03 0.39 13.42
N TYR A 165 -5.24 -0.29 14.25
CA TYR A 165 -4.87 0.18 15.58
C TYR A 165 -3.65 1.09 15.62
N HIS A 166 -3.14 1.55 14.47
CA HIS A 166 -1.99 2.45 14.37
C HIS A 166 -0.73 1.91 15.10
N LEU A 167 -0.59 0.58 15.16
CA LEU A 167 0.59 -0.05 15.73
C LEU A 167 1.83 0.32 14.90
N PRO A 168 3.01 0.43 15.54
CA PRO A 168 4.25 0.61 14.80
C PRO A 168 4.36 -0.45 13.69
N PRO A 169 4.57 -0.05 12.42
CA PRO A 169 4.57 -0.99 11.28
C PRO A 169 5.57 -2.14 11.46
N LEU A 170 6.68 -1.88 12.16
CA LEU A 170 7.66 -2.88 12.56
C LEU A 170 7.05 -3.96 13.46
N LEU A 171 6.30 -3.56 14.49
CA LEU A 171 5.65 -4.51 15.41
C LEU A 171 4.61 -5.34 14.67
N ALA A 172 3.76 -4.69 13.88
CA ALA A 172 2.71 -5.39 13.12
C ALA A 172 3.27 -6.46 12.18
N ALA A 173 4.40 -6.17 11.51
CA ALA A 173 5.07 -7.13 10.62
C ALA A 173 5.82 -8.24 11.38
N THR A 174 6.43 -7.94 12.53
CA THR A 174 7.29 -8.89 13.27
C THR A 174 6.54 -9.76 14.27
N LEU A 175 5.35 -9.35 14.73
CA LEU A 175 4.53 -10.09 15.69
C LEU A 175 4.22 -11.53 15.24
N PRO A 176 3.70 -11.77 14.02
CA PRO A 176 3.44 -13.13 13.54
C PRO A 176 4.72 -13.96 13.52
N LEU A 177 5.81 -13.37 13.05
CA LEU A 177 7.10 -14.04 12.94
C LEU A 177 7.62 -14.49 14.31
N LEU A 178 7.63 -13.61 15.30
CA LEU A 178 8.08 -13.90 16.66
C LEU A 178 7.21 -14.98 17.30
N MET A 179 5.89 -14.89 17.15
CA MET A 179 4.97 -15.87 17.71
C MET A 179 5.23 -17.28 17.16
N PHE A 180 5.41 -17.43 15.85
CA PHE A 180 5.72 -18.73 15.26
C PHE A 180 7.15 -19.20 15.56
N ALA A 181 8.12 -18.29 15.64
CA ALA A 181 9.47 -18.63 16.08
C ALA A 181 9.49 -19.18 17.52
N THR A 182 8.73 -18.56 18.44
CA THR A 182 8.61 -19.06 19.82
C THR A 182 7.93 -20.44 19.87
N LEU A 183 6.88 -20.66 19.09
CA LEU A 183 6.21 -21.97 18.96
C LEU A 183 7.15 -23.04 18.41
N ALA A 184 7.97 -22.70 17.41
CA ALA A 184 8.97 -23.61 16.83
C ALA A 184 10.00 -24.04 17.88
N VAL A 185 10.58 -23.07 18.59
CA VAL A 185 11.57 -23.32 19.64
C VAL A 185 10.96 -24.14 20.78
N TRP A 186 9.74 -23.83 21.18
CA TRP A 186 9.02 -24.59 22.21
C TRP A 186 8.78 -26.04 21.77
N GLY A 187 8.33 -26.26 20.53
CA GLY A 187 8.13 -27.60 19.97
C GLY A 187 9.44 -28.40 19.89
N LEU A 188 10.53 -27.78 19.43
CA LEU A 188 11.87 -28.39 19.40
C LEU A 188 12.36 -28.80 20.80
N ARG A 189 12.15 -27.96 21.81
CA ARG A 189 12.52 -28.26 23.21
C ARG A 189 11.72 -29.41 23.81
N ARG A 190 10.49 -29.63 23.34
CA ARG A 190 9.61 -30.71 23.85
C ARG A 190 9.93 -32.09 23.24
N ILE A 191 10.65 -32.10 22.11
CA ILE A 191 11.04 -33.32 21.39
C ILE A 191 12.41 -33.82 21.85
N ARG A 192 13.23 -32.95 22.44
CA ARG A 192 14.48 -33.30 23.13
C ARG A 192 14.21 -33.79 24.54
#